data_AF-A0A947YRA9-F1
#
_entry.id   AF-A0A947YRA9-F1
#
_cell.length_a   1.000
_cell.length_b   1.000
_cell.length_c   1.000
_cell.angle_alpha   90.00
_cell.angle_beta   90.00
_cell.angle_gamma   90.00
#
_symmetry.space_group_name_H-M   'P 1'
#
loop_
_entity.id
_entity.type
_entity.pdbx_description
1 polymer ?
#
loop_
_entity_poly.entity_id
_entity_poly.type
_entity_poly.pdbx_seq_one_letter_code
_entity_poly.pdbx_strand_id
1 'polypeptide(L)'
;MKIDRRDFLKMAGASALLGIGGGSIFELLAPGEVGALPGEGKQPAKRWAMAIDMSKFNGEDYKRCIDACHSVHNVPRIDNPKHEVKWIWTETFE
;
A
#
# COMPACT_ATOMS: atom_id res chain seq x y z
N MET A 1 5.32 7.85 -49.91
CA MET A 1 4.73 8.80 -48.93
C MET A 1 5.52 8.66 -47.64
N LYS A 2 6.40 9.61 -47.31
CA LYS A 2 7.10 9.61 -46.01
C LYS A 2 6.12 10.15 -44.98
N ILE A 3 5.85 9.40 -43.93
CA ILE A 3 5.04 9.89 -42.82
C ILE A 3 5.93 10.82 -42.00
N ASP A 4 5.55 12.09 -41.92
CA ASP A 4 6.23 13.05 -41.07
C ASP A 4 5.88 12.83 -39.60
N ARG A 5 6.76 13.23 -38.68
CA ARG A 5 6.61 13.00 -37.22
C ARG A 5 5.26 13.50 -36.70
N ARG A 6 4.77 14.62 -37.23
CA ARG A 6 3.47 15.19 -36.90
C ARG A 6 2.31 14.31 -37.34
N ASP A 7 2.40 13.68 -38.50
CA ASP A 7 1.35 12.82 -39.04
C ASP A 7 1.37 11.45 -38.36
N PHE A 8 2.56 10.96 -37.98
CA PHE A 8 2.69 9.80 -37.11
C PHE A 8 2.02 10.02 -35.75
N LEU A 9 2.26 11.16 -35.09
CA LEU A 9 1.65 11.47 -33.79
C LEU A 9 0.13 11.60 -33.87
N LYS A 10 -0.39 12.20 -34.95
CA LYS A 10 -1.84 12.28 -35.18
C LYS A 10 -2.47 10.90 -35.39
N MET A 11 -1.84 10.04 -36.19
CA MET A 11 -2.32 8.68 -36.39
C MET A 11 -2.25 7.87 -35.10
N ALA A 12 -1.12 7.89 -34.39
CA ALA A 12 -0.95 7.16 -33.13
C ALA A 12 -1.95 7.61 -32.05
N GLY A 13 -2.19 8.92 -31.92
CA GLY A 13 -3.19 9.46 -30.98
C GLY A 13 -4.63 9.05 -31.35
N ALA A 14 -4.99 9.13 -32.63
CA ALA A 14 -6.32 8.70 -33.09
C ALA A 14 -6.51 7.18 -32.94
N SER A 15 -5.48 6.38 -33.19
CA SER A 15 -5.50 4.92 -33.00
C SER A 15 -5.58 4.53 -31.53
N ALA A 16 -4.93 5.28 -30.62
CA ALA A 16 -5.04 5.04 -29.18
C ALA A 16 -6.47 5.29 -28.67
N LEU A 17 -7.14 6.34 -29.15
CA LEU A 17 -8.53 6.65 -28.79
C LEU A 17 -9.52 5.62 -29.34
N LEU A 18 -9.23 4.97 -30.47
CA LEU A 18 -10.10 3.93 -31.03
C LEU A 18 -9.76 2.51 -30.52
N GLY A 19 -8.50 2.25 -30.16
CA GLY A 19 -8.02 0.97 -29.63
C GLY A 19 -8.39 0.76 -28.16
N ILE A 20 -8.59 1.83 -27.41
CA ILE A 20 -9.23 1.81 -26.09
C ILE A 20 -10.73 1.73 -26.30
N GLY A 21 -11.23 0.54 -26.63
CA GLY A 21 -12.65 0.28 -26.86
C GLY A 21 -13.49 0.67 -25.64
N GLY A 22 -14.33 1.70 -25.79
CA GLY A 22 -15.59 1.95 -25.07
C GLY A 22 -15.56 2.23 -23.56
N GLY A 23 -14.69 1.59 -22.77
CA GLY A 23 -14.71 1.65 -21.30
C GLY A 23 -13.73 2.63 -20.68
N SER A 24 -12.48 2.65 -21.14
CA SER A 24 -11.40 3.36 -20.42
C SER A 24 -11.30 4.86 -20.74
N ILE A 25 -11.95 5.33 -21.81
CA ILE A 25 -12.11 6.77 -22.07
C ILE A 25 -13.08 7.39 -21.06
N PHE A 26 -14.06 6.63 -20.58
CA PHE A 26 -15.02 7.09 -19.60
C PHE A 26 -14.35 7.37 -18.25
N GLU A 27 -13.44 6.51 -17.77
CA GLU A 27 -12.68 6.74 -16.53
C GLU A 27 -11.73 7.95 -16.60
N LEU A 28 -11.19 8.28 -17.78
CA LEU A 28 -10.26 9.40 -17.96
C LEU A 28 -10.98 10.76 -18.13
N LEU A 29 -12.19 10.76 -18.70
CA LEU A 29 -13.01 11.96 -18.93
C LEU A 29 -14.12 12.16 -17.90
N ALA A 30 -14.42 11.18 -17.04
CA ALA A 30 -15.36 11.34 -15.95
C ALA A 30 -14.85 12.42 -14.98
N PRO A 31 -15.54 13.56 -14.87
CA PRO A 31 -15.19 14.57 -13.89
C PRO A 31 -15.54 14.00 -12.51
N GLY A 32 -14.55 13.51 -11.78
CA GLY A 32 -14.72 13.10 -10.38
C GLY A 32 -14.05 11.81 -9.93
N GLU A 33 -13.50 10.98 -10.82
CA GLU A 33 -13.03 9.63 -10.42
C GLU A 33 -11.50 9.46 -10.32
N VAL A 34 -10.70 10.47 -10.68
CA VAL A 34 -9.22 10.43 -10.54
C VAL A 34 -8.70 11.02 -9.22
N GLY A 35 -9.57 11.24 -8.24
CA GLY A 35 -9.19 11.55 -6.88
C GLY A 35 -10.02 10.69 -5.94
N ALA A 36 -9.39 10.14 -4.91
CA ALA A 36 -10.13 9.52 -3.81
C ALA A 36 -11.14 10.54 -3.27
N LEU A 37 -12.40 10.45 -3.70
CA LEU A 37 -13.46 11.30 -3.19
C LEU A 37 -13.51 11.08 -1.68
N PRO A 38 -13.39 12.13 -0.85
CA PRO A 38 -13.59 11.98 0.57
C PRO A 38 -15.04 11.57 0.75
N GLY A 39 -15.26 10.26 0.93
CA GLY A 39 -16.60 9.67 0.96
C GLY A 39 -17.53 10.48 1.85
N GLU A 40 -18.50 11.14 1.23
CA GLU A 40 -19.56 11.87 1.91
C GLU A 40 -20.33 10.85 2.73
N GLY A 41 -20.22 10.93 4.07
CA GLY A 41 -20.86 10.00 4.99
C GLY A 41 -19.94 9.11 5.83
N LYS A 42 -18.62 9.38 5.90
CA LYS A 42 -17.77 8.70 6.89
C LYS A 42 -18.20 9.07 8.32
N GLN A 43 -19.01 8.21 8.93
CA GLN A 43 -19.18 8.10 10.38
C GLN A 43 -17.81 8.23 11.06
N PRO A 44 -17.67 8.91 12.21
CA PRO A 44 -16.38 9.01 12.88
C PRO A 44 -15.84 7.60 13.16
N ALA A 45 -14.85 7.19 12.39
CA ALA A 45 -14.25 5.87 12.53
C ALA A 45 -13.50 5.80 13.86
N LYS A 46 -13.54 4.64 14.50
CA LYS A 46 -12.75 4.39 15.70
C LYS A 46 -11.27 4.53 15.35
N ARG A 47 -10.60 5.48 16.01
CA ARG A 47 -9.14 5.68 15.88
C ARG A 47 -8.43 4.77 16.87
N TRP A 48 -7.60 3.87 16.36
CA TRP A 48 -6.78 2.99 17.18
C TRP A 48 -5.39 3.60 17.37
N ALA A 49 -4.86 3.50 18.58
CA ALA A 49 -3.51 3.91 18.93
C ALA A 49 -2.92 2.87 19.91
N MET A 50 -1.60 2.80 19.94
CA MET A 50 -0.83 1.98 20.86
C MET A 50 0.17 2.88 21.57
N ALA A 51 0.20 2.83 22.89
CA ALA A 51 1.17 3.54 23.72
C ALA A 51 1.98 2.50 24.50
N ILE A 52 3.30 2.58 24.41
CA ILE A 52 4.23 1.67 25.10
C ILE A 52 5.00 2.50 26.12
N ASP A 53 4.85 2.15 27.40
CA ASP A 53 5.59 2.77 28.50
C ASP A 53 6.90 2.02 28.72
N MET A 54 7.98 2.55 28.14
CA MET A 54 9.31 1.95 28.23
C MET A 54 9.87 1.93 29.66
N SER A 55 9.37 2.77 30.58
CA SER A 55 9.83 2.78 31.98
C SER A 55 9.43 1.52 32.76
N LYS A 56 8.40 0.80 32.28
CA LYS A 56 7.90 -0.45 32.86
C LYS A 56 8.37 -1.69 32.11
N PHE A 57 9.14 -1.50 31.03
CA PHE A 57 9.50 -2.56 30.13
C PHE A 57 10.85 -3.15 30.53
N ASN A 58 10.86 -4.41 30.97
CA ASN A 58 12.10 -5.09 31.36
C ASN A 58 12.75 -5.76 30.15
N GLY A 59 14.03 -6.12 30.30
CA GLY A 59 14.83 -6.81 29.27
C GLY A 59 14.36 -8.22 28.88
N GLU A 60 13.22 -8.71 29.38
CA GLU A 60 12.60 -9.96 28.94
C GLU A 60 11.17 -9.75 28.40
N ASP A 61 10.55 -8.58 28.62
CA ASP A 61 9.15 -8.35 28.26
C ASP A 61 8.93 -8.31 26.75
N TYR A 62 9.94 -7.90 25.96
CA TYR A 62 9.86 -7.94 24.48
C TYR A 62 9.64 -9.36 23.99
N LYS A 63 10.25 -10.35 24.63
CA LYS A 63 10.12 -11.75 24.21
C LYS A 63 8.69 -12.22 24.37
N ARG A 64 8.06 -11.88 25.48
CA ARG A 64 6.64 -12.20 25.76
C ARG A 64 5.72 -11.53 24.74
N CYS A 65 5.97 -10.28 24.36
CA CYS A 65 5.20 -9.58 23.34
C CYS A 65 5.37 -10.20 21.95
N ILE A 66 6.60 -10.54 21.56
CA ILE A 66 6.90 -11.20 20.28
C ILE A 66 6.24 -12.58 20.22
N ASP A 67 6.38 -13.41 21.26
CA ASP A 67 5.79 -14.75 21.33
C ASP A 67 4.26 -14.69 21.27
N ALA A 68 3.63 -13.72 21.95
CA ALA A 68 2.19 -13.48 21.86
C ALA A 68 1.76 -13.07 20.44
N CYS A 69 2.49 -12.16 19.80
CA CYS A 69 2.23 -11.77 18.41
C CYS A 69 2.31 -12.99 17.47
N HIS A 70 3.36 -13.78 17.57
CA HIS A 70 3.59 -14.92 16.68
C HIS A 70 2.55 -16.04 16.88
N SER A 71 2.15 -16.29 18.13
CA SER A 71 1.11 -17.29 18.44
C SER A 71 -0.28 -16.86 17.98
N VAL A 72 -0.66 -15.59 18.12
CA VAL A 72 -1.98 -15.07 17.71
C VAL A 72 -2.10 -14.94 16.19
N HIS A 73 -1.00 -14.63 15.50
CA HIS A 73 -1.02 -14.30 14.07
C HIS A 73 -0.36 -15.36 13.17
N ASN A 74 -0.02 -16.53 13.72
CA ASN A 74 0.58 -17.65 12.99
C ASN A 74 1.87 -17.24 12.23
N VAL A 75 2.70 -16.40 12.84
CA VAL A 75 3.95 -15.97 12.23
C VAL A 75 4.94 -17.15 12.23
N PRO A 76 5.49 -17.55 11.08
CA PRO A 76 6.34 -18.74 11.00
C PRO A 76 7.71 -18.49 11.62
N ARG A 77 8.25 -19.50 12.30
CA ARG A 77 9.65 -19.51 12.72
C ARG A 77 10.50 -20.12 11.61
N ILE A 78 11.43 -19.34 11.08
CA ILE A 78 12.35 -19.74 10.01
C ILE A 78 13.77 -19.60 10.53
N ASP A 79 14.56 -20.68 10.46
CA ASP A 79 15.90 -20.71 11.05
C ASP A 79 16.92 -19.88 10.27
N ASN A 80 16.71 -19.68 8.96
CA ASN A 80 17.56 -18.83 8.14
C ASN A 80 17.24 -17.35 8.40
N PRO A 81 18.17 -16.56 9.01
CA PRO A 81 17.90 -15.15 9.33
C PRO A 81 17.61 -14.29 8.11
N LYS A 82 18.11 -14.67 6.91
CA LYS A 82 17.83 -13.92 5.67
C LYS A 82 16.37 -14.02 5.23
N HIS A 83 15.65 -15.03 5.71
CA HIS A 83 14.27 -15.31 5.33
C HIS A 83 13.32 -15.14 6.52
N GLU A 84 13.78 -14.53 7.61
CA GLU A 84 12.98 -14.36 8.81
C GLU A 84 11.77 -13.46 8.56
N VAL A 85 10.64 -13.78 9.21
CA VAL A 85 9.45 -12.95 9.22
C VAL A 85 9.22 -12.48 10.65
N LYS A 86 9.31 -11.17 10.87
CA LYS A 86 9.12 -10.53 12.18
C LYS A 86 8.15 -9.37 12.05
N TRP A 87 7.21 -9.26 12.99
CA TRP A 87 6.28 -8.12 13.07
C TRP A 87 6.69 -7.13 14.17
N ILE A 88 7.33 -7.65 15.22
CA ILE A 88 7.93 -6.89 16.32
C ILE A 88 9.39 -7.36 16.41
N TRP A 89 10.33 -6.43 16.55
CA TRP A 89 11.75 -6.72 16.73
C TRP A 89 12.37 -5.72 17.72
N THR A 90 13.48 -6.12 18.33
CA THR A 90 14.31 -5.25 19.17
C THR A 90 15.32 -4.53 18.30
N GLU A 91 15.57 -3.25 18.60
CA GLU A 91 16.57 -2.44 17.91
C GLU A 91 17.26 -1.52 18.91
N THR A 92 18.51 -1.16 18.63
CA THR A 92 19.22 -0.13 19.39
C THR A 92 18.97 1.24 18.77
N PHE A 93 18.83 2.28 19.59
CA PHE A 93 18.69 3.66 19.12
C PHE A 93 20.03 4.38 19.27
N GLU A 94 20.47 5.10 18.23
CA GLU A 94 21.62 6.01 18.22
C GLU A 94 21.19 7.48 18.36
#